data_AF-A0A842XFD7-F1
#
_entry.id   AF-A0A842XFD7-F1
#
_cell.length_a   1.000
_cell.length_b   1.000
_cell.length_c   1.000
_cell.angle_alpha   90.00
_cell.angle_beta   90.00
_cell.angle_gamma   90.00
#
_symmetry.space_group_name_H-M   'P 1'
#
loop_
_entity.id
_entity.type
_entity.pdbx_description
1 polymer ?
#
loop_
_entity_poly.entity_id
_entity_poly.type
_entity_poly.pdbx_seq_one_letter_code
_entity_poly.pdbx_strand_id
1 'polypeptide(L)'
;MKKDLNMLLQELRIIHDDFRLIPAKEIEVADWARWKCEYGCRAYGKHLTCPPYSPGLEETRKLIRCYEKALIARFEDVQPNLKVPPEHIHHFLWDAIVKMHDTMFGLERYAFLSGYYQAFAMGALPCSYCDDCLPERTGFVLDKASKRFCELQDKARPSMEACGIDVFKTVRKVGYELEVRTSPYEKLTFFGLLLIE
;
A
#
# COMPACT_ATOMS: atom_id res chain seq x y z
N MET A 1 6.66 -17.01 -21.23
CA MET A 1 7.35 -15.93 -21.97
C MET A 1 6.90 -14.62 -21.37
N LYS A 2 7.83 -13.72 -21.03
CA LYS A 2 7.51 -12.42 -20.43
C LYS A 2 6.83 -11.52 -21.48
N LYS A 3 5.73 -10.86 -21.12
CA LYS A 3 5.05 -9.91 -22.00
C LYS A 3 5.90 -8.65 -22.19
N ASP A 4 5.72 -7.99 -23.33
CA ASP A 4 6.26 -6.64 -23.53
C ASP A 4 5.64 -5.65 -22.53
N LEU A 5 6.41 -4.63 -22.14
CA LEU A 5 5.96 -3.64 -21.15
C LEU A 5 4.72 -2.88 -21.62
N ASN A 6 4.64 -2.49 -22.89
CA ASN A 6 3.45 -1.75 -23.37
C ASN A 6 2.20 -2.62 -23.34
N MET A 7 2.34 -3.90 -23.69
CA MET A 7 1.25 -4.87 -23.61
C MET A 7 0.81 -5.06 -22.16
N LEU A 8 1.76 -5.23 -21.23
CA LEU A 8 1.45 -5.31 -19.79
C LEU A 8 0.65 -4.08 -19.35
N LEU A 9 1.13 -2.87 -19.65
CA LEU A 9 0.48 -1.63 -19.20
C LEU A 9 -0.94 -1.48 -19.77
N GLN A 10 -1.16 -1.85 -21.03
CA GLN A 10 -2.50 -1.83 -21.63
C GLN A 10 -3.46 -2.79 -20.91
N GLU A 11 -2.99 -3.98 -20.55
CA GLU A 11 -3.82 -4.97 -19.86
C GLU A 11 -4.05 -4.62 -18.39
N LEU A 12 -3.05 -4.06 -17.70
CA LEU A 12 -3.22 -3.56 -16.33
C LEU A 12 -4.25 -2.43 -16.26
N ARG A 13 -4.41 -1.63 -17.32
CA ARG A 13 -5.47 -0.60 -17.41
C ARG A 13 -6.89 -1.16 -17.41
N ILE A 14 -7.08 -2.45 -17.71
CA ILE A 14 -8.38 -3.12 -17.58
C ILE A 14 -8.72 -3.35 -16.09
N ILE A 15 -7.70 -3.54 -15.25
CA ILE A 15 -7.84 -3.73 -13.80
C ILE A 15 -7.96 -2.37 -13.10
N HIS A 16 -7.10 -1.42 -13.46
CA HIS A 16 -7.10 -0.06 -12.94
C HIS A 16 -6.47 0.88 -13.96
N ASP A 17 -7.23 1.87 -14.42
CA ASP A 17 -6.86 2.72 -15.56
C ASP A 17 -5.99 3.94 -15.19
N ASP A 18 -6.01 4.36 -13.92
CA ASP A 18 -5.30 5.53 -13.43
C ASP A 18 -3.98 5.19 -12.73
N PHE A 19 -2.93 4.97 -13.52
CA PHE A 19 -1.57 4.84 -12.99
C PHE A 19 -0.52 5.50 -13.88
N ARG A 20 0.63 5.82 -13.27
CA ARG A 20 1.81 6.37 -13.96
C ARG A 20 3.05 5.56 -13.64
N LEU A 21 3.93 5.40 -14.64
CA LEU A 21 5.24 4.80 -14.48
C LEU A 21 6.19 5.75 -13.73
N ILE A 22 7.04 5.17 -12.88
CA ILE A 22 8.14 5.84 -12.21
C ILE A 22 9.38 4.93 -12.23
N PRO A 23 10.60 5.45 -12.47
CA PRO A 23 11.80 4.68 -12.19
C PRO A 23 11.87 4.34 -10.70
N ALA A 24 12.14 3.09 -10.34
CA ALA A 24 12.10 2.65 -8.94
C ALA A 24 13.09 3.45 -8.05
N LYS A 25 14.23 3.87 -8.60
CA LYS A 25 15.21 4.74 -7.93
C LYS A 25 14.67 6.10 -7.50
N GLU A 26 13.56 6.55 -8.09
CA GLU A 26 12.91 7.82 -7.75
C GLU A 26 11.92 7.68 -6.58
N ILE A 27 11.65 6.47 -6.09
CA ILE A 27 10.82 6.24 -4.90
C ILE A 27 11.57 6.72 -3.67
N GLU A 28 10.92 7.58 -2.88
CA GLU A 28 11.55 8.26 -1.74
C GLU A 28 11.22 7.53 -0.45
N VAL A 29 12.25 7.03 0.24
CA VAL A 29 12.11 6.45 1.59
C VAL A 29 12.66 7.43 2.61
N ALA A 30 11.83 7.88 3.54
CA ALA A 30 12.16 8.95 4.48
C ALA A 30 11.92 8.53 5.92
N ASP A 31 12.90 8.84 6.79
CA ASP A 31 12.84 8.42 8.20
C ASP A 31 11.66 9.06 8.94
N TRP A 32 11.29 10.29 8.58
CA TRP A 32 10.15 10.99 9.17
C TRP A 32 8.82 10.25 8.95
N ALA A 33 8.68 9.49 7.86
CA ALA A 33 7.46 8.73 7.58
C ALA A 33 7.24 7.64 8.64
N ARG A 34 8.31 7.00 9.11
CA ARG A 34 8.26 6.05 10.23
C ARG A 34 7.82 6.74 11.53
N TRP A 35 8.36 7.91 11.84
CA TRP A 35 7.97 8.68 13.02
C TRP A 35 6.49 9.07 13.01
N LYS A 36 5.97 9.50 11.85
CA LYS A 36 4.53 9.78 11.70
C LYS A 36 3.68 8.52 11.85
N CYS A 37 4.14 7.37 11.37
CA CYS A 37 3.45 6.10 11.56
C CYS A 37 3.39 5.70 13.04
N GLU A 38 4.52 5.77 13.76
CA GLU A 38 4.63 5.33 15.16
C GLU A 38 3.91 6.24 16.14
N TYR A 39 4.02 7.56 15.97
CA TYR A 39 3.50 8.54 16.92
C TYR A 39 2.24 9.27 16.45
N GLY A 40 1.84 9.10 15.18
CA GLY A 40 0.69 9.77 14.59
C GLY A 40 -0.46 8.85 14.17
N CYS A 41 -0.22 7.54 14.01
CA CYS A 41 -1.26 6.59 13.60
C CYS A 41 -1.88 5.87 14.81
N ARG A 42 -3.20 5.98 14.96
CA ARG A 42 -3.95 5.26 16.00
C ARG A 42 -4.01 3.74 15.80
N ALA A 43 -3.57 3.23 14.64
CA ALA A 43 -3.46 1.80 14.38
C ALA A 43 -2.03 1.29 14.22
N TYR A 44 -1.05 2.06 14.69
CA TYR A 44 0.30 1.54 14.82
C TYR A 44 0.31 0.21 15.58
N GLY A 45 0.99 -0.80 15.02
CA GLY A 45 1.09 -2.14 15.62
C GLY A 45 -0.17 -3.00 15.57
N LYS A 46 -1.31 -2.51 15.07
CA LYS A 46 -2.58 -3.25 15.10
C LYS A 46 -2.73 -4.30 13.99
N HIS A 47 -2.04 -4.12 12.86
CA HIS A 47 -2.14 -5.03 11.71
C HIS A 47 -0.78 -5.65 11.38
N LEU A 48 -0.78 -6.88 10.86
CA LEU A 48 0.45 -7.55 10.37
C LEU A 48 1.11 -6.87 9.16
N THR A 49 0.45 -5.88 8.58
CA THR A 49 0.94 -5.01 7.50
C THR A 49 1.46 -3.66 8.01
N CYS A 50 1.39 -3.42 9.33
CA CYS A 50 1.97 -2.25 10.02
C CYS A 50 3.32 -2.59 10.65
N PRO A 51 4.15 -1.59 11.00
CA PRO A 51 5.32 -1.84 11.82
C PRO A 51 4.89 -2.35 13.21
N PRO A 52 5.70 -3.22 13.83
CA PRO A 52 7.02 -3.67 13.38
C PRO A 52 6.98 -4.93 12.48
N TYR A 53 5.82 -5.31 11.95
CA TYR A 53 5.65 -6.45 11.05
C TYR A 53 5.94 -6.10 9.58
N SER A 54 5.78 -4.85 9.17
CA SER A 54 6.16 -4.35 7.84
C SER A 54 7.68 -4.15 7.73
N PRO A 55 8.24 -4.12 6.50
CA PRO A 55 9.65 -3.81 6.29
C PRO A 55 10.08 -2.51 6.97
N GLY A 56 11.26 -2.54 7.60
CA GLY A 56 11.95 -1.36 8.10
C GLY A 56 12.53 -0.51 6.96
N LEU A 57 12.96 0.72 7.26
CA LEU A 57 13.36 1.67 6.21
C LEU A 57 14.54 1.15 5.35
N GLU A 58 15.55 0.57 5.99
CA GLU A 58 16.69 -0.03 5.27
C GLU A 58 16.30 -1.26 4.46
N GLU A 59 15.36 -2.07 4.95
CA GLU A 59 14.82 -3.21 4.21
C GLU A 59 14.04 -2.72 2.99
N THR A 60 13.22 -1.68 3.13
CA THR A 60 12.50 -1.04 2.02
C THR A 60 13.46 -0.46 0.98
N ARG A 61 14.52 0.24 1.39
CA ARG A 61 15.54 0.78 0.47
C ARG A 61 16.24 -0.34 -0.30
N LYS A 62 16.59 -1.45 0.36
CA LYS A 62 17.18 -2.61 -0.29
C LYS A 62 16.21 -3.26 -1.26
N LEU A 63 14.95 -3.43 -0.87
CA LEU A 63 13.90 -3.98 -1.74
C LEU A 63 13.77 -3.14 -3.02
N ILE A 64 13.60 -1.82 -2.91
CA ILE A 64 13.42 -0.93 -4.06
C ILE A 64 14.59 -1.01 -5.05
N ARG A 65 15.84 -1.18 -4.56
CA ARG A 65 17.03 -1.31 -5.42
C ARG A 65 17.05 -2.60 -6.26
N CYS A 66 16.23 -3.59 -5.91
CA CYS A 66 16.06 -4.80 -6.72
C CYS A 66 15.18 -4.58 -7.95
N TYR A 67 14.64 -3.36 -8.13
CA TYR A 67 13.75 -2.98 -9.21
C TYR A 67 14.31 -1.80 -10.01
N GLU A 68 14.02 -1.78 -11.29
CA GLU A 68 14.20 -0.72 -12.27
C GLU A 68 12.97 0.21 -12.33
N LYS A 69 11.74 -0.33 -12.28
CA LYS A 69 10.51 0.45 -12.51
C LYS A 69 9.42 0.16 -11.47
N ALA A 70 8.45 1.05 -11.42
CA ALA A 70 7.22 0.86 -10.65
C ALA A 70 6.05 1.61 -11.28
N LEU A 71 4.83 1.24 -10.88
CA LEU A 71 3.60 1.97 -11.18
C LEU A 71 3.08 2.62 -9.90
N ILE A 72 2.70 3.90 -10.02
CA ILE A 72 1.93 4.63 -9.01
C ILE A 72 0.48 4.62 -9.44
N ALA A 73 -0.34 3.84 -8.75
CA ALA A 73 -1.78 3.70 -8.99
C ALA A 73 -2.56 4.69 -8.13
N ARG A 74 -3.44 5.49 -8.72
CA ARG A 74 -4.19 6.54 -8.04
C ARG A 74 -5.66 6.15 -7.92
N PHE A 75 -6.14 6.14 -6.68
CA PHE A 75 -7.54 5.90 -6.36
C PHE A 75 -8.18 7.23 -5.99
N GLU A 76 -8.80 7.89 -6.96
CA GLU A 76 -9.62 9.08 -6.71
C GLU A 76 -10.99 8.71 -6.11
N ASP A 77 -11.64 9.71 -5.53
CA ASP A 77 -13.03 9.63 -5.03
C ASP A 77 -13.25 8.50 -4.02
N VAL A 78 -12.27 8.32 -3.13
CA VAL A 78 -12.37 7.41 -1.99
C VAL A 78 -13.61 7.79 -1.17
N GLN A 79 -14.60 6.89 -1.17
CA GLN A 79 -15.85 7.09 -0.45
C GLN A 79 -15.75 6.48 0.95
N PRO A 80 -15.88 7.29 2.01
CA PRO A 80 -15.92 6.78 3.36
C PRO A 80 -17.31 6.22 3.72
N ASN A 81 -17.34 5.34 4.73
CA ASN A 81 -18.56 4.94 5.40
C ASN A 81 -18.98 6.03 6.40
N LEU A 82 -19.89 6.90 5.98
CA LEU A 82 -20.41 8.02 6.78
C LEU A 82 -21.17 7.59 8.05
N LYS A 83 -21.46 6.30 8.25
CA LYS A 83 -22.04 5.78 9.50
C LYS A 83 -21.00 5.63 10.61
N VAL A 84 -19.71 5.68 10.27
CA VAL A 84 -18.60 5.57 11.20
C VAL A 84 -18.02 6.97 11.46
N PRO A 85 -17.76 7.36 12.71
CA PRO A 85 -17.10 8.62 13.00
C PRO A 85 -15.67 8.65 12.44
N PRO A 86 -15.20 9.78 11.88
CA PRO A 86 -13.89 9.88 11.24
C PRO A 86 -12.71 9.69 12.20
N GLU A 87 -12.91 9.78 13.52
CA GLU A 87 -11.89 9.47 14.54
C GLU A 87 -11.50 7.98 14.52
N HIS A 88 -12.36 7.13 13.95
CA HIS A 88 -12.12 5.71 13.67
C HIS A 88 -11.72 5.50 12.20
N ILE A 89 -10.71 6.24 11.73
CA ILE A 89 -10.32 6.38 10.32
C ILE A 89 -10.28 5.06 9.52
N HIS A 90 -9.79 3.96 10.09
CA HIS A 90 -9.75 2.67 9.40
C HIS A 90 -11.14 2.10 9.12
N HIS A 91 -12.06 2.19 10.09
CA HIS A 91 -13.45 1.76 9.91
C HIS A 91 -14.22 2.76 9.03
N PHE A 92 -13.88 4.05 9.12
CA PHE A 92 -14.41 5.09 8.25
C PHE A 92 -14.04 4.86 6.78
N LEU A 93 -12.87 4.28 6.50
CA LEU A 93 -12.37 4.05 5.13
C LEU A 93 -12.34 2.57 4.74
N TRP A 94 -12.97 1.69 5.53
CA TRP A 94 -12.77 0.24 5.47
C TRP A 94 -12.98 -0.35 4.06
N ASP A 95 -14.14 -0.09 3.47
CA ASP A 95 -14.50 -0.61 2.15
C ASP A 95 -13.56 -0.08 1.05
N ALA A 96 -13.14 1.17 1.17
CA ALA A 96 -12.20 1.78 0.23
C ALA A 96 -10.79 1.18 0.35
N ILE A 97 -10.34 0.88 1.59
CA ILE A 97 -9.08 0.19 1.84
C ILE A 97 -9.15 -1.22 1.25
N VAL A 98 -10.21 -1.99 1.50
CA VAL A 98 -10.39 -3.34 0.95
C VAL A 98 -10.35 -3.31 -0.58
N LYS A 99 -11.14 -2.42 -1.21
CA LYS A 99 -11.16 -2.25 -2.67
C LYS A 99 -9.77 -1.94 -3.23
N MET A 100 -9.03 -1.05 -2.57
CA MET A 100 -7.69 -0.69 -2.99
C MET A 100 -6.72 -1.87 -2.88
N HIS A 101 -6.70 -2.57 -1.74
CA HIS A 101 -5.81 -3.72 -1.53
C HIS A 101 -6.13 -4.86 -2.52
N ASP A 102 -7.40 -5.16 -2.78
CA ASP A 102 -7.81 -6.14 -3.80
C ASP A 102 -7.37 -5.73 -5.21
N THR A 103 -7.51 -4.44 -5.56
CA THR A 103 -7.06 -3.92 -6.85
C THR A 103 -5.55 -4.05 -7.00
N MET A 104 -4.79 -3.64 -5.98
CA MET A 104 -3.33 -3.72 -5.98
C MET A 104 -2.83 -5.17 -6.03
N PHE A 105 -3.48 -6.09 -5.30
CA PHE A 105 -3.20 -7.52 -5.40
C PHE A 105 -3.52 -8.07 -6.80
N GLY A 106 -4.62 -7.63 -7.41
CA GLY A 106 -4.99 -7.97 -8.79
C GLY A 106 -3.94 -7.54 -9.80
N LEU A 107 -3.44 -6.30 -9.68
CA LEU A 107 -2.35 -5.76 -10.52
C LEU A 107 -1.06 -6.57 -10.34
N GLU A 108 -0.67 -6.87 -9.09
CA GLU A 108 0.50 -7.69 -8.79
C GLU A 108 0.40 -9.08 -9.42
N ARG A 109 -0.71 -9.77 -9.17
CA ARG A 109 -0.95 -11.11 -9.69
C ARG A 109 -0.92 -11.13 -11.22
N TYR A 110 -1.52 -10.12 -11.86
CA TYR A 110 -1.50 -10.03 -13.32
C TYR A 110 -0.09 -9.81 -13.87
N ALA A 111 0.67 -8.90 -13.28
CA ALA A 111 2.06 -8.65 -13.67
C ALA A 111 2.92 -9.90 -13.48
N PHE A 112 2.81 -10.57 -12.33
CA PHE A 112 3.50 -11.82 -12.04
C PHE A 112 3.22 -12.90 -13.10
N LEU A 113 1.94 -13.15 -13.38
CA LEU A 113 1.52 -14.15 -14.38
C LEU A 113 1.90 -13.76 -15.82
N SER A 114 2.17 -12.48 -16.07
CA SER A 114 2.67 -11.95 -17.35
C SER A 114 4.21 -12.05 -17.48
N GLY A 115 4.89 -12.68 -16.51
CA GLY A 115 6.33 -12.91 -16.53
C GLY A 115 7.17 -11.86 -15.80
N TYR A 116 6.53 -10.89 -15.12
CA TYR A 116 7.19 -9.95 -14.22
C TYR A 116 7.29 -10.58 -12.84
N TYR A 117 8.11 -11.64 -12.72
CA TYR A 117 8.11 -12.56 -11.59
C TYR A 117 8.50 -11.93 -10.24
N GLN A 118 9.13 -10.75 -10.24
CA GLN A 118 9.45 -9.99 -9.03
C GLN A 118 8.32 -9.06 -8.60
N ALA A 119 7.20 -8.97 -9.35
CA ALA A 119 6.15 -8.00 -9.08
C ALA A 119 5.69 -8.02 -7.61
N PHE A 120 5.66 -6.84 -6.99
CA PHE A 120 5.27 -6.68 -5.60
C PHE A 120 4.49 -5.38 -5.39
N ALA A 121 3.29 -5.48 -4.84
CA ALA A 121 2.42 -4.37 -4.58
C ALA A 121 2.49 -3.90 -3.12
N MET A 122 2.25 -2.61 -2.94
CA MET A 122 1.98 -1.95 -1.66
C MET A 122 0.72 -1.10 -1.80
N GLY A 123 -0.11 -1.10 -0.76
CA GLY A 123 -1.34 -0.30 -0.70
C GLY A 123 -1.13 1.06 -0.01
N ALA A 124 -2.24 1.66 0.39
CA ALA A 124 -2.31 2.73 1.39
C ALA A 124 -3.13 2.22 2.58
N LEU A 125 -2.82 2.73 3.76
CA LEU A 125 -3.44 2.34 5.03
C LEU A 125 -3.23 0.84 5.37
N PRO A 126 -3.38 0.46 6.66
CA PRO A 126 -3.32 -0.93 7.09
C PRO A 126 -4.32 -1.82 6.36
N CYS A 127 -4.06 -3.13 6.33
CA CYS A 127 -4.93 -4.10 5.66
C CYS A 127 -6.26 -4.26 6.43
N SER A 128 -7.39 -4.13 5.74
CA SER A 128 -8.75 -4.18 6.33
C SER A 128 -9.55 -5.43 5.94
N TYR A 129 -8.90 -6.54 5.62
CA TYR A 129 -9.64 -7.74 5.19
C TYR A 129 -10.38 -8.49 6.31
N CYS A 130 -9.93 -8.35 7.55
CA CYS A 130 -10.44 -9.05 8.73
C CYS A 130 -10.96 -8.05 9.75
N ASP A 131 -12.05 -8.40 10.45
CA ASP A 131 -12.65 -7.55 11.50
C ASP A 131 -11.64 -7.20 12.61
N ASP A 132 -10.86 -8.19 13.03
CA ASP A 132 -9.72 -8.04 13.94
C ASP A 132 -8.47 -8.74 13.37
N CYS A 133 -7.36 -8.02 13.31
CA CYS A 133 -6.09 -8.61 12.90
C CYS A 133 -5.42 -9.31 14.09
N LEU A 134 -4.55 -10.28 13.81
CA LEU A 134 -3.85 -11.06 14.85
C LEU A 134 -3.23 -10.20 15.98
N PRO A 135 -2.55 -9.06 15.70
CA PRO A 135 -1.98 -8.23 16.77
C PRO A 135 -2.99 -7.59 17.73
N GLU A 136 -4.26 -7.47 17.34
CA GLU A 136 -5.33 -6.95 18.20
C GLU A 136 -5.95 -8.03 19.10
N ARG A 137 -5.65 -9.31 18.85
CA ARG A 137 -6.21 -10.41 19.63
C ARG A 137 -5.56 -10.50 21.01
N THR A 138 -6.38 -10.75 22.03
CA THR A 138 -5.92 -10.93 23.42
C THR A 138 -4.87 -12.04 23.50
N GLY A 139 -3.75 -11.75 24.17
CA GLY A 139 -2.66 -12.71 24.34
C GLY A 139 -1.75 -12.87 23.12
N PHE A 140 -1.93 -12.06 22.06
CA PHE A 140 -1.00 -12.04 20.94
C PHE A 140 0.39 -11.59 21.39
N VAL A 141 1.41 -12.37 21.04
CA VAL A 141 2.82 -12.03 21.29
C VAL A 141 3.46 -11.57 19.99
N LEU A 142 4.19 -10.46 20.08
CA LEU A 142 4.90 -9.89 18.95
C LEU A 142 6.01 -10.83 18.47
N ASP A 143 5.74 -11.57 17.40
CA ASP A 143 6.70 -12.44 16.71
C ASP A 143 6.54 -12.30 15.19
N LYS A 144 7.67 -12.27 14.46
CA LYS A 144 7.66 -12.25 12.99
C LYS A 144 7.08 -13.53 12.41
N ALA A 145 7.22 -14.68 13.09
CA ALA A 145 6.62 -15.94 12.63
C ALA A 145 5.08 -15.92 12.71
N SER A 146 4.48 -14.99 13.46
CA SER A 146 3.03 -14.85 13.57
C SER A 146 2.34 -14.59 12.24
N LYS A 147 3.07 -14.07 11.23
CA LYS A 147 2.55 -13.93 9.85
C LYS A 147 2.05 -15.23 9.24
N ARG A 148 2.58 -16.39 9.66
CA ARG A 148 2.12 -17.71 9.17
C ARG A 148 0.66 -18.03 9.52
N PHE A 149 0.11 -17.32 10.51
CA PHE A 149 -1.27 -17.49 10.96
C PHE A 149 -2.23 -16.48 10.33
N CYS A 150 -1.74 -15.55 9.49
CA CYS A 150 -2.61 -14.67 8.73
C CYS A 150 -3.42 -15.50 7.72
N GLU A 151 -4.74 -15.46 7.84
CA GLU A 151 -5.66 -16.23 6.98
C GLU A 151 -5.62 -15.75 5.52
N LEU A 152 -5.10 -14.54 5.28
CA LEU A 152 -4.99 -13.91 3.96
C LEU A 152 -3.55 -13.51 3.66
N GLN A 153 -2.59 -14.31 4.11
CA GLN A 153 -1.15 -14.06 3.93
C GLN A 153 -0.75 -13.95 2.46
N ASP A 154 -1.44 -14.65 1.56
CA ASP A 154 -1.22 -14.60 0.12
C ASP A 154 -1.58 -13.22 -0.48
N LYS A 155 -2.61 -12.56 0.07
CA LYS A 155 -3.11 -11.25 -0.38
C LYS A 155 -2.56 -10.05 0.37
N ALA A 156 -2.31 -10.20 1.68
CA ALA A 156 -1.95 -9.10 2.54
C ALA A 156 -0.67 -8.40 2.07
N ARG A 157 -0.74 -7.09 1.80
CA ARG A 157 0.41 -6.25 1.44
C ARG A 157 0.56 -5.09 2.43
N PRO A 158 1.81 -4.67 2.74
CA PRO A 158 2.03 -3.47 3.54
C PRO A 158 1.61 -2.23 2.76
N SER A 159 1.34 -1.15 3.48
CA SER A 159 1.17 0.15 2.85
C SER A 159 2.51 0.84 2.57
N MET A 160 2.51 1.77 1.63
CA MET A 160 3.69 2.58 1.29
C MET A 160 4.25 3.29 2.54
N GLU A 161 3.40 3.94 3.32
CA GLU A 161 3.80 4.65 4.54
C GLU A 161 4.23 3.71 5.67
N ALA A 162 3.65 2.50 5.77
CA ALA A 162 4.13 1.47 6.70
C ALA A 162 5.54 0.98 6.33
N CYS A 163 5.93 1.05 5.07
CA CYS A 163 7.27 0.76 4.57
C CYS A 163 8.23 1.96 4.65
N GLY A 164 7.77 3.13 5.12
CA GLY A 164 8.59 4.34 5.23
C GLY A 164 8.73 5.13 3.93
N ILE A 165 7.90 4.86 2.93
CA ILE A 165 7.87 5.62 1.68
C ILE A 165 7.19 6.97 1.92
N ASP A 166 7.85 8.05 1.51
CA ASP A 166 7.29 9.39 1.41
C ASP A 166 6.37 9.44 0.18
N VAL A 167 5.09 9.13 0.41
CA VAL A 167 4.07 9.10 -0.64
C VAL A 167 3.96 10.45 -1.34
N PHE A 168 3.93 11.56 -0.58
CA PHE A 168 3.79 12.91 -1.13
C PHE A 168 4.91 13.22 -2.12
N LYS A 169 6.16 13.04 -1.71
CA LYS A 169 7.32 13.33 -2.56
C LYS A 169 7.38 12.37 -3.75
N THR A 170 7.04 11.10 -3.55
CA THR A 170 7.08 10.08 -4.61
C THR A 170 6.04 10.36 -5.69
N VAL A 171 4.77 10.60 -5.35
CA VAL A 171 3.69 10.78 -6.35
C VAL A 171 3.82 12.11 -7.12
N ARG A 172 4.39 13.14 -6.49
CA ARG A 172 4.68 14.43 -7.15
C ARG A 172 5.69 14.29 -8.30
N LYS A 173 6.62 13.33 -8.23
CA LYS A 173 7.58 13.08 -9.33
C LYS A 173 6.95 12.58 -10.62
N VAL A 174 5.76 11.98 -10.54
CA VAL A 174 4.98 11.59 -11.71
C VAL A 174 3.87 12.58 -12.04
N GLY A 175 3.88 13.77 -11.44
CA GLY A 175 2.92 14.84 -11.71
C GLY A 175 1.54 14.62 -11.10
N TYR A 176 1.41 13.79 -10.06
CA TYR A 176 0.21 13.78 -9.23
C TYR A 176 0.31 14.83 -8.13
N GLU A 177 -0.80 15.50 -7.87
CA GLU A 177 -0.92 16.44 -6.77
C GLU A 177 -1.56 15.74 -5.56
N LEU A 178 -0.98 15.95 -4.39
CA LEU A 178 -1.48 15.44 -3.12
C LEU A 178 -1.21 16.49 -2.05
N GLU A 179 -2.28 16.93 -1.40
CA GLU A 179 -2.26 17.95 -0.36
C GLU A 179 -2.80 17.39 0.95
N VAL A 180 -2.32 17.96 2.06
CA VAL A 180 -2.82 17.61 3.39
C VAL A 180 -4.25 18.12 3.51
N ARG A 181 -5.17 17.23 3.86
CA ARG A 181 -6.58 17.57 4.08
C ARG A 181 -6.78 18.10 5.49
N THR A 182 -7.70 19.06 5.62
CA THR A 182 -8.04 19.72 6.89
C THR A 182 -9.36 19.19 7.46
N SER A 183 -10.16 18.53 6.63
CA SER A 183 -11.41 17.88 7.03
C SER A 183 -11.49 16.44 6.48
N PRO A 184 -12.03 15.48 7.26
CA PRO A 184 -12.21 14.10 6.83
C PRO A 184 -13.30 13.94 5.75
N TYR A 185 -14.03 15.01 5.45
CA TYR A 185 -15.08 15.04 4.41
C TYR A 185 -14.61 15.67 3.10
N GLU A 186 -13.35 16.12 3.02
CA GLU A 186 -12.76 16.52 1.75
C GLU A 186 -12.51 15.30 0.85
N LYS A 187 -12.40 15.51 -0.47
CA LYS A 187 -12.06 14.44 -1.42
C LYS A 187 -10.73 13.79 -1.03
N LEU A 188 -10.81 12.51 -0.67
CA LEU A 188 -9.66 11.68 -0.32
C LEU A 188 -9.11 10.99 -1.57
N THR A 189 -7.81 10.74 -1.57
CA THR A 189 -7.11 10.06 -2.66
C THR A 189 -6.11 9.10 -2.06
N PHE A 190 -6.14 7.85 -2.50
CA PHE A 190 -5.13 6.86 -2.12
C PHE A 190 -4.15 6.62 -3.26
N PHE A 191 -2.94 6.20 -2.90
CA PHE A 191 -1.91 5.81 -3.85
C PHE A 191 -1.37 4.44 -3.50
N GLY A 192 -1.38 3.54 -4.48
CA GLY A 192 -0.71 2.26 -4.41
C GLY A 192 0.57 2.27 -5.24
N LEU A 193 1.49 1.38 -4.90
CA LEU A 193 2.75 1.18 -5.61
C LEU A 193 2.82 -0.26 -6.08
N LEU A 194 3.10 -0.48 -7.36
CA LEU A 194 3.45 -1.79 -7.90
C LEU A 194 4.89 -1.75 -8.40
N LEU A 195 5.80 -2.40 -7.70
CA LEU A 195 7.18 -2.59 -8.16
C LEU A 195 7.21 -3.62 -9.29
N ILE A 196 7.85 -3.30 -10.41
CA ILE A 196 7.98 -4.19 -11.57
C ILE A 196 9.36 -4.07 -12.22
N GLU A 197 9.98 -5.24 -12.48
CA GLU A 197 11.36 -5.38 -13.02
C GLU A 197 12.40 -4.78 -12.11
#